data_AF-A0AA86V8L2-F1
#
_entry.id   AF-A0AA86V8L2-F1
#
_cell.length_a   1.000
_cell.length_b   1.000
_cell.length_c   1.000
_cell.angle_alpha   90.00
_cell.angle_beta   90.00
_cell.angle_gamma   90.00
#
_symmetry.space_group_name_H-M   'P 1'
#
loop_
_entity.id
_entity.type
_entity.pdbx_description
1 polymer ?
#
loop_
_entity_poly.entity_id
_entity_poly.type
_entity_poly.pdbx_seq_one_letter_code
_entity_poly.pdbx_strand_id
1 'polypeptide(L)' 'MAEAMLVVLRNALDEQLERGVRRVINDAVKKPSLCRESGVKALLFNIMKGYTSRFHSKVDRVLQLLTSEAIYPVDDKLTK' A
#
# COMPACT_ATOMS: atom_id res chain seq x y z
N MET A 1 4.91 -10.19 12.72
CA MET A 1 4.02 -10.49 11.56
C MET A 1 4.14 -9.44 10.45
N ALA A 2 4.08 -8.14 10.75
CA ALA A 2 4.25 -7.06 9.75
C ALA A 2 5.62 -7.08 9.01
N GLU A 3 6.70 -7.36 9.74
CA GLU A 3 8.06 -7.55 9.18
C GLU A 3 8.11 -8.63 8.08
N ALA A 4 7.44 -9.76 8.29
CA ALA A 4 7.42 -10.85 7.30
C ALA A 4 6.69 -10.44 6.02
N MET A 5 5.57 -9.71 6.15
CA MET A 5 4.84 -9.18 4.99
C MET A 5 5.68 -8.17 4.21
N LEU A 6 6.46 -7.34 4.92
CA LEU A 6 7.37 -6.38 4.31
C LEU A 6 8.44 -7.09 3.47
N VAL A 7 9.07 -8.14 4.02
CA VAL A 7 10.08 -8.94 3.30
C VAL A 7 9.47 -9.57 2.04
N VAL A 8 8.27 -10.15 2.15
CA VAL A 8 7.59 -10.75 1.01
C VAL A 8 7.29 -9.70 -0.07
N LEU A 9 6.71 -8.56 0.31
CA LEU A 9 6.29 -7.53 -0.66
C LEU A 9 7.47 -6.82 -1.32
N ARG A 10 8.57 -6.58 -0.60
CA ARG A 10 9.79 -5.97 -1.17
C ARG A 10 10.48 -6.87 -2.19
N ASN A 11 10.42 -8.18 -1.98
CA ASN A 11 11.06 -9.18 -2.85
C ASN A 11 10.12 -9.68 -3.97
N ALA A 12 8.84 -9.33 -3.95
CA ALA A 12 7.88 -9.75 -4.95
C ALA A 12 8.11 -9.07 -6.32
N LEU A 13 7.73 -9.76 -7.39
CA LEU A 13 7.57 -9.14 -8.72
C LEU A 13 6.52 -8.02 -8.66
N ASP A 14 6.64 -7.04 -9.55
CA ASP A 14 5.83 -5.82 -9.50
C ASP A 14 4.33 -6.12 -9.55
N GLU A 15 3.87 -7.02 -10.42
CA GLU A 15 2.46 -7.42 -10.49
C GLU A 15 1.92 -8.00 -9.18
N GLN A 16 2.76 -8.76 -8.46
CA GLN A 16 2.39 -9.37 -7.18
C GLN A 16 2.38 -8.34 -6.05
N LEU A 17 3.34 -7.41 -6.07
CA LEU A 17 3.35 -6.26 -5.17
C LEU A 17 2.07 -5.43 -5.34
N GLU A 18 1.70 -5.10 -6.57
CA GLU A 18 0.48 -4.33 -6.87
C GLU A 18 -0.78 -5.04 -6.40
N ARG A 19 -0.90 -6.33 -6.71
CA ARG A 19 -2.02 -7.16 -6.25
C ARG A 19 -2.09 -7.21 -4.73
N GLY A 20 -0.95 -7.37 -4.06
CA GLY A 20 -0.84 -7.40 -2.60
C GLY A 20 -1.26 -6.08 -1.96
N VAL A 21 -0.72 -4.97 -2.45
CA VAL A 21 -1.08 -3.62 -1.96
C VAL A 21 -2.57 -3.36 -2.16
N ARG A 22 -3.11 -3.63 -3.36
CA ARG A 22 -4.53 -3.44 -3.64
C ARG A 22 -5.42 -4.26 -2.70
N ARG A 23 -5.05 -5.51 -2.42
CA ARG A 23 -5.80 -6.38 -1.49
C ARG A 23 -5.81 -5.80 -0.07
N VAL A 24 -4.67 -5.36 0.43
CA VAL A 24 -4.55 -4.81 1.79
C VAL A 24 -5.36 -3.52 1.93
N ILE A 25 -5.32 -2.62 0.93
CA ILE A 25 -6.13 -1.39 0.95
C ILE A 25 -7.62 -1.75 0.88
N ASN A 26 -8.03 -2.64 -0.02
CA ASN A 26 -9.42 -3.09 -0.13
C ASN A 26 -9.94 -3.69 1.18
N ASP A 27 -9.12 -4.49 1.86
CA ASP A 27 -9.49 -5.10 3.15
C ASP A 27 -9.64 -4.07 4.28
N ALA A 28 -8.85 -2.98 4.22
CA ALA A 28 -8.99 -1.85 5.14
C ALA A 28 -10.26 -1.02 4.83
N VAL A 29 -10.53 -0.74 3.56
CA VAL A 29 -11.73 0.01 3.11
C VAL A 29 -13.01 -0.75 3.41
N LYS A 30 -13.05 -2.08 3.21
CA LYS A 30 -14.23 -2.91 3.47
C LYS A 30 -14.67 -2.93 4.94
N LYS A 31 -13.74 -2.73 5.86
CA LYS A 31 -13.96 -2.84 7.31
C LYS A 31 -13.07 -1.81 8.01
N PRO A 32 -13.42 -0.52 7.88
CA PRO A 32 -12.56 0.57 8.31
C PRO A 32 -12.41 0.60 9.82
N SER A 33 -11.18 0.86 10.28
CA SER A 33 -10.88 1.17 11.67
C SER A 33 -9.54 1.90 11.76
N LEU A 34 -9.36 2.72 12.78
CA LEU A 34 -8.12 3.48 13.00
C LEU A 34 -6.88 2.58 13.03
N CYS A 35 -6.99 1.40 13.64
CA CYS A 35 -5.90 0.42 13.67
C CYS A 35 -5.54 -0.09 12.28
N ARG A 36 -6.53 -0.35 11.42
CA ARG A 36 -6.28 -0.88 10.08
C ARG A 36 -5.72 0.17 9.16
N GLU A 37 -6.27 1.38 9.19
CA GLU A 37 -5.73 2.51 8.43
C GLU A 37 -4.28 2.80 8.81
N SER A 38 -3.99 2.88 10.12
CA SER A 38 -2.64 3.09 10.61
C SER A 38 -1.69 1.95 10.22
N GLY A 39 -2.16 0.71 10.29
CA GLY A 39 -1.41 -0.47 9.86
C GLY A 39 -1.09 -0.46 8.36
N VAL A 40 -2.05 -0.10 7.50
CA VAL A 40 -1.84 0.02 6.06
C VAL A 40 -0.86 1.16 5.75
N LYS A 41 -1.03 2.33 6.35
CA LYS A 41 -0.09 3.46 6.19
C LYS A 41 1.33 3.06 6.58
N ALA A 42 1.49 2.42 7.73
CA ALA A 42 2.79 1.94 8.20
C ALA A 42 3.38 0.88 7.27
N LEU A 43 2.58 -0.06 6.76
CA LEU A 43 3.03 -1.08 5.81
C LEU A 43 3.54 -0.43 4.51
N LEU A 44 2.75 0.44 3.89
CA LEU A 44 3.11 1.12 2.65
C LEU A 44 4.37 1.95 2.82
N PHE A 45 4.44 2.74 3.90
CA PHE A 45 5.63 3.51 4.23
C PHE A 45 6.87 2.62 4.36
N ASN A 46 6.76 1.49 5.07
CA ASN A 46 7.87 0.57 5.21
C ASN A 46 8.25 -0.09 3.88
N ILE A 47 7.30 -0.46 3.00
CA ILE A 47 7.62 -1.01 1.67
C ILE A 47 8.48 -0.02 0.88
N MET A 48 8.13 1.27 0.93
CA MET A 48 8.82 2.35 0.23
C MET A 48 10.13 2.77 0.88
N LYS A 49 10.24 2.67 2.21
CA LYS A 49 11.45 3.02 2.96
C LYS A 49 12.58 2.04 2.62
N GLY A 50 13.75 2.53 2.21
CA GLY A 50 14.94 1.71 2.03
C GLY A 50 15.67 1.45 3.36
N TYR A 51 16.75 0.66 3.30
CA TYR A 51 17.60 0.40 4.48
C TYR A 51 18.38 1.65 4.95
N THR A 52 18.59 2.62 4.06
CA THR A 52 19.25 3.89 4.36
C THR A 52 18.24 5.05 4.31
N SER A 53 18.72 6.30 4.32
CA SER A 53 17.88 7.48 4.06
C SER A 53 17.29 7.54 2.64
N ARG A 54 17.57 6.53 1.80
CA ARG A 54 17.03 6.41 0.43
C ARG A 54 15.77 5.54 0.40
N PHE A 55 14.94 5.78 -0.61
CA PHE A 55 13.79 4.92 -0.90
C PHE A 55 14.21 3.57 -1.50
N HIS A 56 13.36 2.57 -1.33
CA HIS A 56 13.51 1.26 -1.97
C HIS A 56 13.18 1.33 -3.46
N SER A 57 13.71 0.42 -4.27
CA SER A 57 13.42 0.34 -5.72
C SER A 57 11.95 0.13 -6.08
N LYS A 58 11.11 -0.20 -5.08
CA LYS A 58 9.67 -0.42 -5.25
C LYS A 58 8.85 0.86 -5.03
N VAL A 59 9.47 1.95 -4.58
CA VAL A 59 8.76 3.20 -4.23
C VAL A 59 7.94 3.74 -5.39
N ASP A 60 8.56 3.84 -6.58
CA ASP A 60 7.90 4.42 -7.75
C ASP A 60 6.68 3.60 -8.14
N ARG A 61 6.77 2.27 -8.05
CA ARG A 61 5.65 1.38 -8.37
C ARG A 61 4.51 1.50 -7.38
N VAL A 62 4.82 1.58 -6.08
CA VAL A 62 3.81 1.77 -5.03
C VAL A 62 3.15 3.15 -5.18
N LEU A 63 3.92 4.20 -5.46
CA LEU A 63 3.37 5.54 -5.68
C LEU A 63 2.48 5.58 -6.91
N GLN A 64 2.93 5.05 -8.06
CA GLN A 64 2.13 4.93 -9.28
C GLN A 64 0.80 4.23 -9.01
N LEU A 65 0.81 3.14 -8.24
CA LEU A 65 -0.41 2.43 -7.86
C LEU A 65 -1.35 3.29 -7.02
N LEU A 66 -0.82 4.03 -6.04
CA LEU A 66 -1.64 4.87 -5.14
C LEU A 66 -2.19 6.13 -5.83
N THR A 67 -1.46 6.66 -6.82
CA THR A 67 -1.87 7.85 -7.58
C THR A 67 -2.62 7.53 -8.87
N SER A 68 -2.73 6.26 -9.24
CA SER A 68 -3.46 5.86 -10.45
C SER A 68 -4.97 6.01 -10.22
N GLU A 69 -5.58 6.90 -11.00
CA GLU A 69 -7.04 7.11 -11.05
C GLU A 69 -7.81 5.83 -11.44
N ALA A 70 -7.13 4.83 -12.00
CA ALA A 70 -7.72 3.56 -12.40
C ALA A 70 -8.05 2.61 -11.24
N ILE A 71 -7.60 2.90 -10.01
CA ILE A 71 -7.67 1.93 -8.89
C ILE A 71 -8.73 2.28 -7.86
N TYR A 72 -8.91 3.57 -7.60
CA TYR A 72 -10.04 4.09 -6.85
C TYR A 72 -10.55 5.30 -7.61
N PRO A 73 -11.73 5.24 -8.27
CA PRO A 73 -12.38 6.47 -8.65
C PRO A 73 -12.51 7.28 -7.36
N VAL A 74 -11.98 8.50 -7.36
CA VAL A 74 -12.25 9.47 -6.32
C VAL A 74 -13.74 9.78 -6.44
N ASP A 75 -14.58 8.95 -5.84
CA ASP A 75 -16.01 9.20 -5.79
C ASP A 75 -16.19 10.30 -4.76
N ASP A 76 -16.44 11.50 -5.26
CA ASP A 76 -16.69 12.73 -4.50
C ASP A 76 -18.07 12.69 -3.82
N LYS A 77 -18.42 11.53 -3.28
CA LYS A 77 -19.70 11.19 -2.64
C LYS A 77 -19.47 10.57 -1.26
N LEU A 78 -18.69 11.27 -0.44
CA LEU A 78 -18.77 11.13 1.01
C LEU A 78 -19.34 12.39 1.66
N THR A 79 -20.38 12.96 1.04
CA THR A 79 -21.26 13.93 1.66
C THR A 79 -22.70 13.64 1.28
N LYS A 80 -23.37 12.78 2.05
CA LYS A 80 -24.62 13.12 2.76
C LYS A 80 -25.06 12.00 3.71
#